data_AF-A0A8J8FP56-F1
#
_entry.id   AF-A0A8J8FP56-F1
#
_cell.length_a   1.000
_cell.length_b   1.000
_cell.length_c   1.000
_cell.angle_alpha   90.00
_cell.angle_beta   90.00
_cell.angle_gamma   90.00
#
_symmetry.space_group_name_H-M   'P 1'
#
loop_
_entity.id
_entity.type
_entity.pdbx_description
1 polymer ?
#
loop_
_entity_poly.entity_id
_entity_poly.type
_entity_poly.pdbx_seq_one_letter_code
_entity_poly.pdbx_strand_id
1 'polypeptide(L)'
;MDTTDQNVIDQMADVGLTGLVFADLIINGKIQRFRPDWEPKAKKKRAWYILFLFKTDSGNELIAGSFGWFKGADTYAFNVSLKNDVVLTQTEKTRFAKEQEEKQKLAKAERQKEIEATAKRAREIWDKLPKQGRSPYLQRKKVAAFNIRFTRGSIVLSVYGFDRVLSGLQFIDPDGNKKFLTGTVKKGRFCILGDVIDKKGYMAIAEGYCTGASIRMATNWIVFVAFDAGNLIHVAKAVREKYQQAKIVICGDDDYGNQV
;
A
#
# COMPACT_ATOMS: atom_id res chain seq x y z
N MET A 1 -31.46 16.80 -17.21
CA MET A 1 -30.16 17.23 -16.65
C MET A 1 -30.23 16.93 -15.17
N ASP A 2 -29.49 15.91 -14.73
CA ASP A 2 -29.79 15.23 -13.48
C ASP A 2 -29.24 15.99 -12.26
N THR A 3 -30.13 16.57 -11.46
CA THR A 3 -29.83 17.32 -10.22
C THR A 3 -29.14 16.48 -9.13
N THR A 4 -28.93 15.19 -9.38
CA THR A 4 -28.40 14.23 -8.41
C THR A 4 -26.88 14.31 -8.30
N ASP A 5 -26.19 14.68 -9.38
CA ASP A 5 -24.73 14.64 -9.43
C ASP A 5 -24.09 15.93 -8.89
N GLN A 6 -24.75 17.07 -9.12
CA GLN A 6 -24.36 18.37 -8.55
C GLN A 6 -24.32 18.30 -7.01
N ASN A 7 -25.28 17.56 -6.42
CA ASN A 7 -25.40 17.37 -4.98
C ASN A 7 -24.17 16.69 -4.35
N VAL A 8 -23.51 15.76 -5.06
CA VAL A 8 -22.34 15.05 -4.53
C VAL A 8 -21.11 15.96 -4.46
N ILE A 9 -20.93 16.83 -5.46
CA ILE A 9 -19.81 17.79 -5.47
C ILE A 9 -19.99 18.83 -4.39
N ASP A 10 -21.21 19.31 -4.20
CA ASP A 10 -21.54 20.27 -3.13
C ASP A 10 -21.22 19.65 -1.75
N GLN A 11 -21.61 18.38 -1.51
CA GLN A 11 -21.25 17.66 -0.28
C GLN A 11 -19.73 17.49 -0.08
N MET A 12 -18.95 17.29 -1.16
CA MET A 12 -17.49 17.26 -1.07
C MET A 12 -16.93 18.64 -0.72
N ALA A 13 -17.47 19.70 -1.34
CA ALA A 13 -17.06 21.08 -1.09
C ALA A 13 -17.33 21.51 0.36
N ASP A 14 -18.46 21.08 0.95
CA ASP A 14 -18.84 21.38 2.34
C ASP A 14 -17.82 20.89 3.37
N VAL A 15 -17.13 19.79 3.09
CA VAL A 15 -16.04 19.28 3.93
C VAL A 15 -14.66 19.76 3.49
N GLY A 16 -14.61 20.74 2.59
CA GLY A 16 -13.38 21.36 2.08
C GLY A 16 -12.67 20.59 0.97
N LEU A 17 -13.32 19.60 0.33
CA LEU A 17 -12.76 18.87 -0.81
C LEU A 17 -13.18 19.52 -2.14
N THR A 18 -12.62 20.70 -2.41
CA THR A 18 -12.85 21.45 -3.64
C THR A 18 -11.90 21.04 -4.77
N GLY A 19 -12.11 21.49 -6.01
CA GLY A 19 -11.21 21.25 -7.14
C GLY A 19 -11.58 20.07 -8.05
N LEU A 20 -12.71 19.41 -7.76
CA LEU A 20 -13.36 18.47 -8.67
C LEU A 20 -14.59 19.15 -9.28
N VAL A 21 -14.70 19.13 -10.60
CA VAL A 21 -15.87 19.64 -11.32
C VAL A 21 -16.74 18.49 -11.81
N PHE A 22 -18.02 18.79 -12.08
CA PHE A 22 -19.01 17.78 -12.45
C PHE A 22 -18.61 16.97 -13.69
N ALA A 23 -18.04 17.63 -14.70
CA ALA A 23 -17.58 16.97 -15.93
C ALA A 23 -16.50 15.89 -15.70
N ASP A 24 -15.77 15.97 -14.57
CA ASP A 24 -14.70 15.04 -14.21
C ASP A 24 -15.15 13.95 -13.22
N LEU A 25 -16.43 13.92 -12.86
CA LEU A 25 -16.98 12.93 -11.93
C LEU A 25 -17.10 11.57 -12.60
N ILE A 26 -16.40 10.56 -12.07
CA ILE A 26 -16.41 9.20 -12.61
C ILE A 26 -17.17 8.25 -11.67
N ILE A 27 -18.34 7.79 -12.11
CA ILE A 27 -19.21 6.89 -11.35
C ILE A 27 -19.05 5.45 -11.87
N ASN A 28 -17.94 4.81 -11.50
CA ASN A 28 -17.63 3.45 -11.97
C ASN A 28 -17.42 2.43 -10.83
N GLY A 29 -17.74 2.79 -9.60
CA GLY A 29 -17.53 1.96 -8.42
C GLY A 29 -16.05 1.69 -8.10
N LYS A 30 -15.13 2.48 -8.65
CA LYS A 30 -13.70 2.42 -8.33
C LYS A 30 -13.26 3.69 -7.62
N ILE A 31 -12.26 3.57 -6.76
CA ILE A 31 -11.66 4.73 -6.09
C ILE A 31 -11.03 5.64 -7.13
N GLN A 32 -11.54 6.86 -7.23
CA GLN A 32 -10.94 7.96 -7.95
C GLN A 32 -10.13 8.82 -7.00
N ARG A 33 -9.02 9.38 -7.48
CA ARG A 33 -8.17 10.29 -6.69
C ARG A 33 -7.98 11.60 -7.42
N PHE A 34 -8.07 12.69 -6.67
CA PHE A 34 -7.89 14.05 -7.19
C PHE A 34 -7.06 14.92 -6.22
N ARG A 35 -6.70 16.12 -6.69
CA ARG A 35 -6.00 17.12 -5.87
C ARG A 35 -7.02 18.16 -5.46
N PRO A 36 -7.18 18.41 -4.15
CA PRO A 36 -7.96 19.55 -3.70
C PRO A 36 -7.32 20.88 -4.07
N ASP A 37 -8.11 21.94 -4.22
CA ASP A 37 -7.58 23.27 -4.59
C ASP A 37 -6.61 23.85 -3.57
N TRP A 38 -6.73 23.44 -2.29
CA TRP A 38 -5.81 23.85 -1.23
C TRP A 38 -4.45 23.11 -1.28
N GLU A 39 -4.26 22.13 -2.16
CA GLU A 39 -2.96 21.46 -2.38
C GLU A 39 -2.65 21.26 -3.88
N PRO A 40 -2.68 22.32 -4.72
CA PRO A 40 -2.72 22.17 -6.17
C PRO A 40 -1.38 21.66 -6.75
N LYS A 41 -0.28 21.94 -6.05
CA LYS A 41 1.09 21.55 -6.43
C LYS A 41 1.57 20.26 -5.76
N ALA A 42 0.73 19.56 -4.99
CA ALA A 42 1.17 18.33 -4.32
C ALA A 42 1.49 17.21 -5.31
N LYS A 43 2.63 16.55 -5.10
CA LYS A 43 3.01 15.36 -5.88
C LYS A 43 2.00 14.22 -5.71
N LYS A 44 1.39 14.08 -4.52
CA LYS A 44 0.43 13.01 -4.19
C LYS A 44 -1.01 13.55 -4.22
N LYS A 45 -1.92 12.78 -4.84
CA LYS A 45 -3.37 13.02 -4.78
C LYS A 45 -3.92 12.47 -3.46
N ARG A 46 -4.36 13.35 -2.55
CA ARG A 46 -4.81 12.98 -1.20
C ARG A 46 -6.32 12.78 -1.08
N ALA A 47 -7.11 13.46 -1.89
CA ALA A 47 -8.56 13.30 -1.90
C ALA A 47 -8.97 12.13 -2.78
N TRP A 48 -10.05 11.48 -2.37
CA TRP A 48 -10.58 10.32 -3.05
C TRP A 48 -12.10 10.26 -2.95
N TYR A 49 -12.72 9.58 -3.92
CA TYR A 49 -14.13 9.24 -3.89
C TYR A 49 -14.37 7.88 -4.55
N ILE A 50 -15.45 7.21 -4.18
CA ILE A 50 -15.96 6.01 -4.81
C ILE A 50 -17.47 6.15 -4.93
N LEU A 51 -17.98 6.16 -6.15
CA LEU A 51 -19.39 6.40 -6.43
C LEU A 51 -19.97 5.26 -7.24
N PHE A 52 -21.21 4.91 -6.92
CA PHE A 52 -21.99 3.86 -7.52
C PHE A 52 -23.31 4.44 -7.97
N LEU A 53 -23.71 4.11 -9.20
CA LEU A 53 -25.05 4.36 -9.67
C LEU A 53 -25.97 3.22 -9.20
N PHE A 54 -27.11 3.56 -8.63
CA PHE A 54 -28.15 2.62 -8.24
C PHE A 54 -29.50 3.07 -8.79
N LYS A 55 -30.25 2.12 -9.37
CA LYS A 55 -31.62 2.35 -9.83
C LYS A 55 -32.61 1.85 -8.79
N THR A 56 -33.47 2.75 -8.36
CA THR A 56 -34.64 2.43 -7.54
C THR A 56 -35.70 1.73 -8.39
N ASP A 57 -36.61 1.02 -7.72
CA ASP A 57 -37.73 0.34 -8.38
C ASP A 57 -38.73 1.36 -8.98
N SER A 58 -38.75 2.59 -8.46
CA SER A 58 -39.50 3.71 -9.02
C SER A 58 -38.84 4.33 -10.27
N GLY A 59 -37.69 3.79 -10.72
CA GLY A 59 -36.97 4.26 -11.91
C GLY A 59 -36.03 5.44 -11.68
N ASN A 60 -35.90 5.94 -10.45
CA ASN A 60 -34.96 7.02 -10.11
C ASN A 60 -33.53 6.47 -10.05
N GLU A 61 -32.60 7.19 -10.67
CA GLU A 61 -31.17 6.96 -10.58
C GLU A 61 -30.59 7.74 -9.39
N LEU A 62 -29.86 7.05 -8.51
CA LEU A 62 -29.24 7.61 -7.32
C LEU A 62 -27.74 7.35 -7.32
N ILE A 63 -26.98 8.30 -6.79
CA ILE A 63 -25.56 8.11 -6.49
C ILE A 63 -25.41 7.73 -5.03
N ALA A 64 -24.85 6.55 -4.79
CA ALA A 64 -24.38 6.12 -3.48
C ALA A 64 -22.85 6.06 -3.49
N GLY A 65 -22.21 6.25 -2.34
CA GLY A 65 -20.77 6.15 -2.27
C GLY A 65 -20.17 6.79 -1.04
N SER A 66 -18.86 6.96 -1.08
CA SER A 66 -18.11 7.64 -0.03
C SER A 66 -17.01 8.49 -0.65
N PHE A 67 -16.64 9.56 0.03
CA PHE A 67 -15.53 10.43 -0.33
C PHE A 67 -14.73 10.83 0.90
N GLY A 68 -13.53 11.35 0.68
CA GLY A 68 -12.64 11.65 1.78
C GLY A 68 -11.25 12.09 1.38
N TRP A 69 -10.37 12.18 2.36
CA TRP A 69 -8.95 12.44 2.13
C TRP A 69 -8.05 11.73 3.13
N PHE A 70 -6.79 11.59 2.74
CA PHE A 70 -5.73 11.08 3.59
C PHE A 70 -4.95 12.22 4.24
N LYS A 71 -4.71 12.13 5.56
CA LYS A 71 -3.77 13.00 6.29
C LYS A 71 -2.76 12.12 7.02
N GLY A 72 -1.56 12.00 6.45
CA GLY A 72 -0.56 11.06 6.99
C GLY A 72 -1.05 9.61 6.90
N ALA A 73 -1.14 8.94 8.05
CA ALA A 73 -1.67 7.57 8.15
C ALA A 73 -3.21 7.53 8.33
N ASP A 74 -3.83 8.67 8.63
CA ASP A 74 -5.26 8.76 8.92
C ASP A 74 -6.09 8.92 7.65
N THR A 75 -7.30 8.37 7.69
CA THR A 75 -8.30 8.49 6.61
C THR A 75 -9.55 9.15 7.16
N TYR A 76 -9.92 10.28 6.57
CA TYR A 76 -11.18 10.97 6.83
C TYR A 76 -12.14 10.55 5.73
N ALA A 77 -13.29 9.98 6.09
CA ALA A 77 -14.25 9.41 5.15
C ALA A 77 -15.67 9.83 5.51
N PHE A 78 -16.43 10.22 4.50
CA PHE A 78 -17.82 10.66 4.57
C PHE A 78 -18.63 9.85 3.57
N ASN A 79 -19.87 9.54 3.91
CA ASN A 79 -20.80 8.88 2.99
C ASN A 79 -21.58 9.93 2.22
N VAL A 80 -21.86 9.64 0.95
CA VAL A 80 -22.78 10.46 0.15
C VAL A 80 -24.17 10.35 0.76
N SER A 81 -24.72 11.48 1.16
CA SER A 81 -26.07 11.60 1.65
C SER A 81 -27.04 11.60 0.47
N LEU A 82 -28.10 10.80 0.55
CA LEU A 82 -29.21 10.87 -0.38
C LEU A 82 -30.10 12.07 -0.01
N LYS A 83 -30.86 12.61 -0.96
CA LYS A 83 -31.87 13.64 -0.68
C LYS A 83 -32.86 13.12 0.37
N ASN A 84 -33.29 14.00 1.29
CA ASN A 84 -34.14 13.65 2.43
C ASN A 84 -35.45 12.91 2.06
N ASP A 85 -35.97 13.10 0.85
CA ASP A 85 -37.23 12.51 0.38
C ASP A 85 -37.07 11.09 -0.18
N VAL A 86 -35.83 10.58 -0.27
CA VAL A 86 -35.53 9.28 -0.86
C VAL A 86 -35.31 8.25 0.25
N VAL A 87 -36.35 7.47 0.53
CA VAL A 87 -36.27 6.32 1.46
C VAL A 87 -36.16 5.04 0.65
N LEU A 88 -34.97 4.42 0.65
CA LEU A 88 -34.76 3.11 0.05
C LEU A 88 -35.55 2.03 0.80
N THR A 89 -36.31 1.22 0.06
CA THR A 89 -37.01 0.04 0.59
C THR A 89 -36.02 -1.01 1.08
N GLN A 90 -36.47 -1.91 1.95
CA GLN A 90 -35.61 -2.99 2.47
C GLN A 90 -35.13 -3.93 1.35
N THR A 91 -35.95 -4.14 0.32
CA THR A 91 -35.64 -4.94 -0.87
C THR A 91 -34.59 -4.28 -1.77
N GLU A 92 -34.65 -2.97 -1.95
CA GLU A 92 -33.63 -2.21 -2.70
C GLU A 92 -32.28 -2.23 -1.98
N LYS A 93 -32.28 -2.06 -0.65
CA LYS A 93 -31.06 -2.13 0.18
C LYS A 93 -30.40 -3.50 0.07
N THR A 94 -31.17 -4.59 0.13
CA THR A 94 -30.61 -5.96 0.05
C THR A 94 -30.11 -6.29 -1.35
N ARG A 95 -30.82 -5.89 -2.42
CA ARG A 95 -30.34 -6.03 -3.81
C ARG A 95 -29.01 -5.32 -4.01
N PHE A 96 -28.92 -4.06 -3.59
CA PHE A 96 -27.69 -3.28 -3.70
C PHE A 96 -26.55 -3.92 -2.90
N ALA A 97 -26.79 -4.32 -1.64
CA ALA A 97 -25.78 -4.98 -0.82
C ALA A 97 -25.23 -6.26 -1.48
N LYS A 98 -26.12 -7.09 -2.06
CA LYS A 98 -25.74 -8.31 -2.78
C LYS A 98 -24.91 -8.02 -4.03
N GLU A 99 -25.32 -7.05 -4.84
CA GLU A 99 -24.55 -6.63 -6.02
C GLU A 99 -23.15 -6.10 -5.64
N GLN A 100 -23.04 -5.34 -4.54
CA GLN A 100 -21.75 -4.86 -4.04
C GLN A 100 -20.88 -6.00 -3.52
N GLU A 101 -21.46 -6.97 -2.80
CA GLU A 101 -20.73 -8.15 -2.35
C GLU A 101 -20.19 -8.97 -3.53
N GLU A 102 -21.00 -9.20 -4.55
CA GLU A 102 -20.60 -9.92 -5.77
C GLU A 102 -19.47 -9.18 -6.51
N LYS A 103 -19.59 -7.85 -6.69
CA LYS A 103 -18.52 -7.02 -7.28
C LYS A 103 -17.23 -7.04 -6.45
N GLN A 104 -17.33 -6.95 -5.13
CA GLN A 104 -16.18 -7.05 -4.23
C GLN A 104 -15.51 -8.43 -4.31
N LYS A 105 -16.30 -9.50 -4.39
CA LYS A 105 -15.81 -10.87 -4.55
C LYS A 105 -15.07 -11.05 -5.87
N LEU A 106 -15.61 -10.55 -6.97
CA LEU A 106 -14.97 -10.55 -8.28
C LEU A 106 -13.66 -9.75 -8.26
N ALA A 107 -13.68 -8.52 -7.74
CA ALA A 107 -12.49 -7.68 -7.64
C ALA A 107 -11.40 -8.30 -6.76
N LYS A 108 -11.78 -8.94 -5.65
CA LYS A 108 -10.85 -9.68 -4.78
C LYS A 108 -10.23 -10.87 -5.52
N ALA A 109 -11.02 -11.61 -6.31
CA ALA A 109 -10.53 -12.73 -7.10
C ALA A 109 -9.56 -12.28 -8.21
N GLU A 110 -9.87 -11.18 -8.92
CA GLU A 110 -8.95 -10.58 -9.90
C GLU A 110 -7.64 -10.12 -9.25
N ARG A 111 -7.75 -9.42 -8.11
CA ARG A 111 -6.59 -8.97 -7.37
C ARG A 111 -5.71 -10.14 -6.90
N GLN A 112 -6.33 -11.24 -6.48
CA GLN A 112 -5.61 -12.45 -6.09
C GLN A 112 -4.84 -13.05 -7.28
N LYS A 113 -5.46 -13.13 -8.47
CA LYS A 113 -4.79 -13.58 -9.70
C LYS A 113 -3.59 -12.72 -10.06
N GLU A 114 -3.71 -11.39 -9.92
CA GLU A 114 -2.58 -10.48 -10.16
C GLU A 114 -1.42 -10.73 -9.18
N ILE A 115 -1.73 -10.91 -7.89
CA ILE A 115 -0.73 -11.18 -6.86
C ILE A 115 0.01 -12.49 -7.15
N GLU A 116 -0.71 -13.54 -7.52
CA GLU A 116 -0.14 -14.83 -7.91
C GLU A 116 0.74 -14.72 -9.16
N ALA A 117 0.29 -14.00 -10.18
CA ALA A 117 1.07 -13.74 -11.38
C ALA A 117 2.36 -12.97 -11.08
N THR A 118 2.30 -11.95 -10.23
CA THR A 118 3.49 -11.21 -9.78
C THR A 118 4.43 -12.10 -8.96
N ALA A 119 3.91 -12.91 -8.04
CA ALA A 119 4.70 -13.85 -7.24
C ALA A 119 5.45 -14.85 -8.13
N LYS A 120 4.79 -15.37 -9.17
CA LYS A 120 5.41 -16.26 -10.16
C LYS A 120 6.57 -15.57 -10.90
N ARG A 121 6.34 -14.37 -11.46
CA ARG A 121 7.38 -13.58 -12.14
C ARG A 121 8.54 -13.23 -11.20
N ALA A 122 8.23 -12.86 -9.96
CA ALA A 122 9.23 -12.57 -8.94
C ALA A 122 10.13 -13.78 -8.68
N ARG A 123 9.55 -14.98 -8.57
CA ARG A 123 10.29 -16.24 -8.37
C ARG A 123 11.18 -16.56 -9.56
N GLU A 124 10.64 -16.48 -10.79
CA GLU A 124 11.39 -16.71 -12.03
C GLU A 124 12.61 -15.80 -12.16
N ILE A 125 12.48 -14.53 -11.76
CA ILE A 125 13.61 -13.60 -11.72
C ILE A 125 14.56 -14.00 -10.59
N TRP A 126 14.07 -14.16 -9.37
CA TRP A 126 14.87 -14.42 -8.17
C TRP A 126 15.79 -15.63 -8.30
N ASP A 127 15.26 -16.73 -8.86
CA ASP A 127 15.98 -18.00 -8.97
C ASP A 127 17.11 -17.96 -10.00
N LYS A 128 17.02 -17.05 -10.99
CA LYS A 128 18.06 -16.84 -12.01
C LYS A 128 19.19 -15.93 -11.55
N LEU A 129 18.97 -15.13 -10.51
CA LEU A 129 19.95 -14.15 -10.08
C LEU A 129 21.03 -14.79 -9.18
N PRO A 130 22.31 -14.41 -9.34
CA PRO A 130 23.38 -14.92 -8.50
C PRO A 130 23.24 -14.47 -7.03
N LYS A 131 23.63 -15.36 -6.11
CA LYS A 131 23.66 -15.11 -4.66
C LYS A 131 24.85 -14.25 -4.22
N GLN A 132 25.90 -14.22 -5.04
CA GLN A 132 27.13 -13.48 -4.77
C GLN A 132 27.36 -12.48 -5.92
N GLY A 133 27.96 -11.34 -5.60
CA GLY A 133 28.23 -10.30 -6.58
C GLY A 133 28.81 -9.05 -5.93
N ARG A 134 29.08 -8.04 -6.76
CA ARG A 134 29.58 -6.73 -6.34
C ARG A 134 28.50 -5.68 -6.56
N SER A 135 28.41 -4.73 -5.63
CA SER A 135 27.50 -3.59 -5.75
C SER A 135 28.20 -2.31 -5.26
N PRO A 136 28.35 -1.28 -6.12
CA PRO A 136 28.87 0.02 -5.71
C PRO A 136 28.06 0.64 -4.57
N TYR A 137 26.74 0.42 -4.57
CA TYR A 137 25.84 0.88 -3.52
C TYR A 137 26.22 0.29 -2.14
N LEU A 138 26.38 -1.03 -2.03
CA LEU A 138 26.78 -1.68 -0.77
C LEU A 138 28.15 -1.22 -0.29
N GLN A 139 29.10 -1.02 -1.21
CA GLN A 139 30.45 -0.54 -0.90
C GLN A 139 30.41 0.89 -0.33
N ARG A 140 29.70 1.82 -0.99
CA ARG A 140 29.53 3.20 -0.47
C ARG A 140 28.85 3.21 0.90
N LYS A 141 27.85 2.34 1.09
CA LYS A 141 27.12 2.20 2.36
C LYS A 141 27.87 1.40 3.42
N LYS A 142 28.99 0.76 3.07
CA LYS A 142 29.85 -0.05 3.96
C LYS A 142 29.09 -1.15 4.71
N VAL A 143 28.15 -1.81 4.03
CA VAL A 143 27.35 -2.90 4.61
C VAL A 143 27.52 -4.22 3.85
N ALA A 144 27.40 -5.33 4.57
CA ALA A 144 27.46 -6.67 4.00
C ALA A 144 26.15 -7.06 3.29
N ALA A 145 26.25 -8.09 2.44
CA ALA A 145 25.13 -8.65 1.71
C ALA A 145 24.43 -9.75 2.53
N PHE A 146 23.23 -9.45 3.04
CA PHE A 146 22.33 -10.43 3.67
C PHE A 146 21.09 -10.67 2.83
N ASN A 147 20.80 -11.94 2.53
CA ASN A 147 19.59 -12.42 1.84
C ASN A 147 19.15 -11.60 0.60
N ILE A 148 20.12 -11.25 -0.24
CA ILE A 148 19.90 -10.54 -1.51
C ILE A 148 20.41 -11.35 -2.71
N ARG A 149 20.11 -10.85 -3.89
CA ARG A 149 20.66 -11.29 -5.17
C ARG A 149 21.31 -10.13 -5.91
N PHE A 150 22.12 -10.42 -6.92
CA PHE A 150 22.87 -9.41 -7.67
C PHE A 150 22.46 -9.41 -9.14
N THR A 151 22.44 -8.24 -9.77
CA THR A 151 22.25 -8.10 -11.21
C THR A 151 22.83 -6.79 -11.71
N ARG A 152 23.72 -6.81 -12.72
CA ARG A 152 24.24 -5.60 -13.39
C ARG A 152 24.67 -4.46 -12.44
N GLY A 153 25.35 -4.80 -11.34
CA GLY A 153 25.79 -3.83 -10.29
C GLY A 153 24.72 -3.44 -9.26
N SER A 154 23.45 -3.75 -9.52
CA SER A 154 22.33 -3.60 -8.61
C SER A 154 22.22 -4.77 -7.64
N ILE A 155 21.55 -4.52 -6.50
CA ILE A 155 21.09 -5.56 -5.59
C ILE A 155 19.58 -5.75 -5.72
N VAL A 156 19.13 -6.95 -5.42
CA VAL A 156 17.72 -7.33 -5.45
C VAL A 156 17.33 -7.95 -4.12
N LEU A 157 16.32 -7.36 -3.50
CA LEU A 157 15.73 -7.82 -2.25
C LEU A 157 14.46 -8.60 -2.57
N SER A 158 14.26 -9.67 -1.82
CA SER A 158 13.01 -10.43 -1.81
C SER A 158 11.95 -9.68 -0.99
N VAL A 159 10.70 -9.74 -1.46
CA VAL A 159 9.55 -9.22 -0.71
C VAL A 159 8.71 -10.42 -0.28
N TYR A 160 8.76 -10.74 1.00
CA TYR A 160 8.06 -11.88 1.60
C TYR A 160 6.91 -11.43 2.49
N GLY A 161 5.94 -12.32 2.66
CA GLY A 161 5.07 -12.30 3.84
C GLY A 161 5.47 -13.37 4.83
N PHE A 162 4.67 -13.49 5.89
CA PHE A 162 4.90 -14.50 6.92
C PHE A 162 4.62 -15.93 6.47
N ASP A 163 3.86 -16.08 5.39
CA ASP A 163 3.71 -17.31 4.60
C ASP A 163 5.04 -17.77 3.96
N ARG A 164 6.09 -16.93 4.00
CA ARG A 164 7.36 -17.11 3.26
C ARG A 164 7.16 -17.25 1.75
N VAL A 165 6.01 -16.81 1.24
CA VAL A 165 5.73 -16.74 -0.19
C VAL A 165 6.30 -15.43 -0.71
N LEU A 166 7.16 -15.54 -1.73
CA LEU A 166 7.71 -14.39 -2.42
C LEU A 166 6.57 -13.66 -3.15
N SER A 167 6.26 -12.44 -2.73
CA SER A 167 5.19 -11.62 -3.30
C SER A 167 5.69 -10.53 -4.25
N GLY A 168 7.01 -10.41 -4.42
CA GLY A 168 7.62 -9.42 -5.30
C GLY A 168 9.11 -9.25 -5.06
N LEU A 169 9.69 -8.25 -5.72
CA LEU A 169 11.11 -7.89 -5.64
C LEU A 169 11.29 -6.37 -5.53
N GLN A 170 12.32 -5.96 -4.81
CA GLN A 170 12.82 -4.58 -4.85
C GLN A 170 14.25 -4.58 -5.41
N PHE A 171 14.49 -3.74 -6.41
CA PHE A 171 15.79 -3.49 -7.00
C PHE A 171 16.36 -2.22 -6.40
N ILE A 172 17.65 -2.22 -6.08
CA ILE A 172 18.41 -1.03 -5.71
C ILE A 172 19.60 -0.94 -6.66
N ASP A 173 19.63 0.12 -7.46
CA ASP A 173 20.65 0.31 -8.48
C ASP A 173 22.01 0.75 -7.88
N PRO A 174 23.08 0.87 -8.70
CA PRO A 174 24.38 1.30 -8.23
C PRO A 174 24.40 2.66 -7.54
N ASP A 175 23.44 3.56 -7.82
CA ASP A 175 23.35 4.91 -7.26
C ASP A 175 22.52 4.93 -5.97
N GLY A 176 21.67 3.93 -5.76
CA GLY A 176 20.82 3.76 -4.60
C GLY A 176 19.34 4.01 -4.90
N ASN A 177 18.95 4.20 -6.17
CA ASN A 177 17.56 4.35 -6.54
C ASN A 177 16.83 3.02 -6.37
N LYS A 178 15.68 3.07 -5.72
CA LYS A 178 14.88 1.89 -5.37
C LYS A 178 13.70 1.76 -6.30
N LYS A 179 13.48 0.58 -6.88
CA LYS A 179 12.31 0.28 -7.73
C LYS A 179 11.74 -1.09 -7.41
N PHE A 180 10.43 -1.18 -7.29
CA PHE A 180 9.75 -2.47 -7.12
C PHE A 180 9.40 -3.11 -8.47
N LEU A 181 9.37 -4.44 -8.50
CA LEU A 181 8.75 -5.18 -9.58
C LEU A 181 7.26 -4.81 -9.66
N THR A 182 6.75 -4.51 -10.85
CA THR A 182 5.35 -4.13 -11.05
C THR A 182 4.40 -5.18 -10.47
N GLY A 183 3.40 -4.72 -9.70
CA GLY A 183 2.43 -5.57 -9.00
C GLY A 183 2.87 -6.03 -7.61
N THR A 184 4.11 -5.74 -7.17
CA THR A 184 4.60 -6.13 -5.84
C THR A 184 3.69 -5.59 -4.73
N VAL A 185 3.21 -6.47 -3.87
CA VAL A 185 2.50 -6.10 -2.65
C VAL A 185 3.52 -5.76 -1.58
N LYS A 186 3.55 -4.50 -1.14
CA LYS A 186 4.47 -4.00 -0.11
C LYS A 186 3.87 -4.01 1.30
N LYS A 187 2.59 -3.65 1.43
CA LYS A 187 1.93 -3.43 2.73
C LYS A 187 2.03 -4.68 3.60
N GLY A 188 2.68 -4.57 4.76
CA GLY A 188 2.89 -5.67 5.72
C GLY A 188 3.86 -6.76 5.24
N ARG A 189 4.51 -6.56 4.09
CA ARG A 189 5.54 -7.46 3.53
C ARG A 189 6.93 -6.87 3.80
N PHE A 190 7.94 -7.72 3.83
CA PHE A 190 9.30 -7.36 4.28
C PHE A 190 10.37 -8.22 3.59
N CYS A 191 11.62 -7.76 3.65
CA CYS A 191 12.80 -8.61 3.42
C CYS A 191 13.33 -9.07 4.78
N ILE A 192 13.74 -10.34 4.90
CA ILE A 192 14.34 -10.87 6.15
C ILE A 192 15.85 -10.95 5.99
N LEU A 193 16.60 -10.39 6.94
CA LEU A 193 18.04 -10.52 7.03
C LEU A 193 18.39 -11.50 8.17
N GLY A 194 19.01 -12.63 7.80
CA GLY A 194 19.35 -13.72 8.72
C GLY A 194 18.45 -14.93 8.58
N ASP A 195 18.97 -16.09 8.96
CA ASP A 195 18.31 -17.38 8.74
C ASP A 195 17.73 -18.00 10.03
N VAL A 196 18.26 -17.61 11.19
CA VAL A 196 17.86 -18.13 12.50
C VAL A 196 16.94 -17.14 13.20
N ILE A 197 15.74 -17.60 13.55
CA ILE A 197 14.73 -16.80 14.26
C ILE A 197 14.59 -17.33 15.68
N ASP A 198 15.18 -16.63 16.64
CA ASP A 198 14.87 -16.82 18.06
C ASP A 198 13.54 -16.11 18.38
N LYS A 199 12.47 -16.88 18.54
CA LYS A 199 11.12 -16.37 18.78
C LYS A 199 10.96 -15.62 20.13
N LYS A 200 11.92 -15.74 21.04
CA LYS A 200 11.94 -15.06 22.34
C LYS A 200 13.07 -14.02 22.47
N GLY A 201 13.99 -14.02 21.51
CA GLY A 201 15.13 -13.12 21.45
C GLY A 201 14.80 -11.73 20.92
N TYR A 202 15.85 -10.98 20.60
CA TYR A 202 15.74 -9.67 19.98
C TYR A 202 15.56 -9.78 18.47
N MET A 203 14.65 -8.96 17.94
CA MET A 203 14.40 -8.81 16.51
C MET A 203 14.35 -7.32 16.18
N ALA A 204 14.95 -6.91 15.08
CA ALA A 204 14.86 -5.52 14.62
C ALA A 204 13.93 -5.40 13.42
N ILE A 205 13.28 -4.24 13.30
CA ILE A 205 12.54 -3.82 12.12
C ILE A 205 13.17 -2.54 11.63
N ALA A 206 13.81 -2.59 10.47
CA ALA A 206 14.48 -1.45 9.87
C ALA A 206 13.65 -0.89 8.71
N GLU A 207 13.71 0.43 8.51
CA GLU A 207 13.09 1.06 7.35
C GLU A 207 13.75 0.59 6.04
N GLY A 208 15.06 0.79 5.92
CA GLY A 208 15.84 0.48 4.74
C GLY A 208 16.77 -0.73 4.88
N TYR A 209 17.24 -1.23 3.74
CA TYR A 209 18.19 -2.35 3.69
C TYR A 209 19.49 -2.06 4.41
N CYS A 210 20.12 -0.91 4.13
CA CYS A 210 21.40 -0.56 4.73
C CYS A 210 21.31 -0.43 6.25
N THR A 211 20.28 0.26 6.75
CA THR A 211 19.98 0.34 8.19
C THR A 211 19.84 -1.05 8.79
N GLY A 212 19.06 -1.94 8.13
CA GLY A 212 18.90 -3.31 8.60
C GLY A 212 20.18 -4.15 8.55
N ALA A 213 20.99 -4.00 7.50
CA ALA A 213 22.25 -4.71 7.36
C ALA A 213 23.26 -4.26 8.42
N SER A 214 23.36 -2.96 8.71
CA SER A 214 24.20 -2.42 9.79
C SER A 214 23.79 -2.96 11.16
N ILE A 215 22.50 -2.98 11.47
CA ILE A 215 21.98 -3.56 12.72
C ILE A 215 22.38 -5.03 12.83
N ARG A 216 22.19 -5.80 11.75
CA ARG A 216 22.57 -7.22 11.74
C ARG A 216 24.06 -7.43 11.92
N MET A 217 24.91 -6.62 11.28
CA MET A 217 26.36 -6.69 11.46
C MET A 217 26.77 -6.43 12.91
N ALA A 218 26.09 -5.50 13.60
CA ALA A 218 26.40 -5.13 14.98
C ALA A 218 25.86 -6.12 16.02
N THR A 219 24.71 -6.75 15.75
CA THR A 219 23.95 -7.50 16.78
C THR A 219 23.75 -8.98 16.47
N ASN A 220 23.94 -9.38 15.22
CA ASN A 220 23.54 -10.67 14.66
C ASN A 220 22.03 -11.00 14.78
N TRP A 221 21.19 -10.04 15.17
CA TRP A 221 19.74 -10.24 15.27
C TRP A 221 19.11 -10.51 13.91
N ILE A 222 17.95 -11.17 13.91
CA ILE A 222 17.07 -11.20 12.74
C ILE A 222 16.55 -9.78 12.49
N VAL A 223 16.57 -9.35 11.23
CA VAL A 223 16.09 -8.01 10.87
C VAL A 223 15.04 -8.09 9.77
N PHE A 224 13.91 -7.44 9.99
CA PHE A 224 12.86 -7.27 8.99
C PHE A 224 12.99 -5.88 8.36
N VAL A 225 13.27 -5.82 7.06
CA VAL A 225 13.33 -4.56 6.30
C VAL A 225 11.94 -4.23 5.77
N ALA A 226 11.38 -3.10 6.20
CA ALA A 226 10.03 -2.65 5.87
C ALA A 226 9.94 -1.87 4.54
N PHE A 227 11.07 -1.53 3.93
CA PHE A 227 11.23 -0.80 2.66
C PHE A 227 10.97 0.71 2.71
N ASP A 228 10.09 1.20 3.59
CA ASP A 228 9.85 2.62 3.88
C ASP A 228 9.11 2.82 5.21
N ALA A 229 9.18 4.06 5.74
CA ALA A 229 8.57 4.47 7.00
C ALA A 229 7.08 4.13 7.10
N GLY A 230 6.33 4.33 6.01
CA GLY A 230 4.88 4.06 5.97
C GLY A 230 4.52 2.59 6.15
N ASN A 231 5.46 1.68 5.92
CA ASN A 231 5.25 0.24 6.08
C ASN A 231 5.76 -0.31 7.42
N LEU A 232 6.55 0.47 8.19
CA LEU A 232 7.09 0.05 9.49
C LEU A 232 6.00 -0.47 10.43
N ILE A 233 4.90 0.28 10.58
CA ILE A 233 3.80 -0.10 11.47
C ILE A 233 3.11 -1.41 11.02
N HIS A 234 2.99 -1.63 9.72
CA HIS A 234 2.37 -2.84 9.19
C HIS A 234 3.26 -4.07 9.41
N VAL A 235 4.57 -3.93 9.19
CA VAL A 235 5.53 -4.99 9.48
C VAL A 235 5.60 -5.24 10.98
N ALA A 236 5.64 -4.20 11.82
CA ALA A 236 5.67 -4.33 13.28
C ALA A 236 4.45 -5.09 13.84
N LYS A 237 3.24 -4.76 13.39
CA LYS A 237 2.03 -5.48 13.77
C LYS A 237 2.12 -6.96 13.38
N ALA A 238 2.51 -7.25 12.15
CA ALA A 238 2.59 -8.61 11.65
C ALA A 238 3.72 -9.44 12.32
N VAL A 239 4.88 -8.82 12.62
CA VAL A 239 5.97 -9.44 13.40
C VAL A 239 5.51 -9.75 14.82
N ARG A 240 4.82 -8.82 15.50
CA ARG A 240 4.30 -9.04 16.86
C ARG A 240 3.27 -10.16 16.91
N GLU A 241 2.37 -10.22 15.93
CA GLU A 241 1.36 -11.29 15.84
C GLU A 241 2.02 -12.68 15.75
N LYS A 242 3.07 -12.80 14.94
CA LYS A 242 3.78 -14.09 14.76
C LYS A 242 4.76 -14.42 15.89
N TYR A 243 5.44 -13.41 16.46
CA TYR A 243 6.47 -13.56 17.49
C TYR A 243 6.07 -12.79 18.74
N GLN A 244 5.03 -13.30 19.41
CA GLN A 244 4.38 -12.63 20.53
C GLN A 244 5.33 -12.33 21.70
N GLN A 245 6.34 -13.18 21.92
CA GLN A 245 7.32 -13.05 23.02
C GLN A 245 8.63 -12.36 22.62
N ALA A 246 8.82 -12.02 21.33
CA ALA A 246 10.06 -11.40 20.88
C ALA A 246 10.21 -9.96 21.41
N LYS A 247 11.46 -9.57 21.68
CA LYS A 247 11.82 -8.17 21.96
C LYS A 247 12.02 -7.46 20.63
N ILE A 248 10.99 -6.74 20.18
CA ILE A 248 10.98 -6.07 18.87
C ILE A 248 11.53 -4.65 19.04
N VAL A 249 12.59 -4.33 18.30
CA VAL A 249 13.19 -3.00 18.20
C VAL A 249 12.83 -2.40 16.85
N ILE A 250 12.25 -1.20 16.84
CA ILE A 250 11.92 -0.46 15.61
C ILE A 250 13.02 0.55 15.35
N CYS A 251 13.61 0.50 14.16
CA CYS A 251 14.71 1.36 13.71
C CYS A 251 14.27 2.12 12.45
N GLY A 252 13.69 3.29 12.65
CA GLY A 252 13.41 4.25 11.57
C GLY A 252 14.67 5.04 11.21
N ASP A 253 14.73 5.55 9.98
CA ASP A 253 15.76 6.52 9.61
C ASP A 253 15.41 7.89 10.24
N ASP A 254 16.39 8.60 10.79
CA ASP A 254 16.22 9.95 11.34
C ASP A 254 16.51 10.98 10.25
N ASP A 255 15.49 11.32 9.46
CA ASP A 255 15.58 12.26 8.35
C ASP A 255 15.36 13.73 8.76
N TYR A 256 15.45 14.09 10.05
CA TYR A 256 15.15 15.45 10.54
C TYR A 256 16.10 16.55 10.01
N GLY A 257 17.12 16.23 9.21
CA GLY A 257 18.10 17.19 8.69
C GLY A 257 18.41 17.14 7.19
N ASN A 258 17.76 16.26 6.41
CA ASN A 258 18.05 16.13 4.98
C ASN A 258 17.27 17.18 4.17
N GLN A 259 17.67 18.45 4.29
CA GLN A 259 17.27 19.49 3.34
C GLN A 259 17.90 19.15 1.97
N VAL A 260 17.04 19.03 0.95
CA VAL A 260 17.41 18.97 -0.47
C VAL A 260 17.54 20.39 -0.99
#